data_AF-A0A2P5EEH9-F1
#
_entry.id   AF-A0A2P5EEH9-F1
#
_cell.length_a   1.000
_cell.length_b   1.000
_cell.length_c   1.000
_cell.angle_alpha   90.00
_cell.angle_beta   90.00
_cell.angle_gamma   90.00
#
_symmetry.space_group_name_H-M   'P 1'
#
loop_
_entity.id
_entity.type
_entity.pdbx_description
1 polymer ?
#
loop_
_entity_poly.entity_id
_entity_poly.type
_entity_poly.pdbx_seq_one_letter_code
_entity_poly.pdbx_strand_id
1 'polypeptide(L)'
;MMKMFLKFIDEQVWAAIVNGWEPPTVIRNGVIVPKPHKDWIEDEFTATKMNSKGLNAIFSIVDTHHFEYIASCTTSKEAWHILENLYDECDAVEIQSDCCDNQVECPDIE
;
A
#
# COMPACT_ATOMS: atom_id res chain seq x y z
N MET A 1 9.09 -1.83 -9.44
CA MET A 1 8.16 -2.52 -10.37
C MET A 1 6.69 -2.17 -10.11
N MET A 2 6.20 -2.22 -8.87
CA MET A 2 4.75 -2.09 -8.54
C MET A 2 4.12 -0.72 -8.91
N LYS A 3 4.84 0.39 -8.74
CA LYS A 3 4.35 1.74 -9.10
C LYS A 3 3.94 1.85 -10.58
N MET A 4 4.70 1.23 -11.48
CA MET A 4 4.40 1.26 -12.93
C MET A 4 3.15 0.45 -13.27
N PHE A 5 2.95 -0.69 -12.60
CA PHE A 5 1.76 -1.52 -12.80
C PHE A 5 0.47 -0.79 -12.38
N LEU A 6 0.48 -0.14 -11.22
CA LEU A 6 -0.68 0.63 -10.74
C LEU A 6 -1.03 1.79 -11.69
N LYS A 7 -0.01 2.50 -12.18
CA LYS A 7 -0.19 3.56 -13.21
C LYS A 7 -0.72 3.01 -14.53
N PHE A 8 -0.29 1.81 -14.93
CA PHE A 8 -0.80 1.14 -16.14
C PHE A 8 -2.29 0.78 -16.02
N ILE A 9 -2.75 0.36 -14.83
CA ILE A 9 -4.17 0.05 -14.60
C ILE A 9 -5.03 1.30 -14.78
N ASP A 10 -4.65 2.39 -14.12
CA ASP A 10 -5.38 3.65 -14.15
C ASP A 10 -4.57 4.74 -13.44
N GLU A 11 -4.28 5.83 -14.13
CA GLU A 11 -3.56 6.94 -13.53
C GLU A 11 -4.35 7.59 -12.37
N GLN A 12 -5.69 7.55 -12.41
CA GLN A 12 -6.53 8.04 -11.33
C GLN A 12 -6.47 7.15 -10.08
N VAL A 13 -6.22 5.85 -10.24
CA VAL A 13 -5.98 4.95 -9.12
C VAL A 13 -4.65 5.29 -8.45
N TRP A 14 -3.60 5.52 -9.24
CA TRP A 14 -2.32 5.96 -8.69
C TRP A 14 -2.45 7.29 -7.95
N ALA A 15 -3.19 8.26 -8.52
CA ALA A 15 -3.47 9.53 -7.85
C ALA A 15 -4.22 9.33 -6.53
N ALA A 16 -5.23 8.45 -6.48
CA ALA A 16 -5.96 8.15 -5.25
C ALA A 16 -5.08 7.48 -4.17
N ILE A 17 -4.15 6.61 -4.56
CA ILE A 17 -3.19 5.98 -3.64
C ILE A 17 -2.25 7.03 -3.03
N VAL A 18 -1.69 7.93 -3.85
CA VAL A 18 -0.74 8.95 -3.37
C VAL A 18 -1.43 10.02 -2.52
N ASN A 19 -2.55 10.56 -3.02
CA ASN A 19 -3.28 11.62 -2.33
C ASN A 19 -3.94 11.08 -1.05
N GLY A 20 -4.42 9.85 -1.10
CA GLY A 20 -5.23 9.26 -0.05
C GLY A 20 -6.71 9.57 -0.26
N TRP A 21 -7.54 8.66 0.20
CA TRP A 21 -8.97 8.85 0.27
C TRP A 21 -9.38 9.10 1.72
N GLU A 22 -10.26 10.08 1.90
CA GLU A 22 -10.91 10.34 3.17
C GLU A 22 -12.42 10.15 3.01
N PRO A 23 -13.11 9.59 4.02
CA PRO A 23 -14.56 9.50 4.01
C PRO A 23 -15.21 10.88 3.83
N PRO A 24 -16.23 11.02 2.97
CA PRO A 24 -16.98 12.26 2.85
C PRO A 24 -17.56 12.72 4.19
N THR A 25 -17.32 13.98 4.54
CA THR A 25 -17.80 14.60 5.78
C THR A 25 -18.60 15.87 5.51
N VAL A 26 -19.38 16.28 6.51
CA VAL A 26 -20.15 17.52 6.49
C VAL A 26 -20.10 18.16 7.88
N ILE A 27 -20.11 19.50 7.93
CA ILE A 27 -20.20 20.23 9.19
C ILE A 27 -21.68 20.37 9.57
N ARG A 28 -22.05 19.84 10.74
CA ARG A 28 -23.37 20.04 11.35
C ARG A 28 -23.20 20.64 12.73
N ASN A 29 -23.81 21.81 12.96
CA ASN A 29 -23.72 22.54 14.22
C ASN A 29 -22.26 22.77 14.70
N GLY A 30 -21.34 23.02 13.78
CA GLY A 30 -19.91 23.23 14.08
C GLY A 30 -19.10 21.95 14.31
N VAL A 31 -19.69 20.77 14.19
CA VAL A 31 -19.01 19.47 14.34
C VAL A 31 -18.90 18.77 12.99
N ILE A 32 -17.72 18.21 12.69
CA ILE A 32 -17.49 17.37 11.51
C ILE A 32 -18.11 16.00 11.77
N VAL A 33 -19.05 15.59 10.91
CA VAL A 33 -19.70 14.29 10.98
C VAL A 33 -19.67 13.59 9.62
N PRO A 34 -19.77 12.24 9.57
CA PRO A 34 -19.86 11.52 8.31
C PRO A 34 -21.06 12.01 7.48
N LYS A 35 -20.80 12.26 6.20
CA LYS A 35 -21.84 12.70 5.26
C LYS A 35 -22.72 11.49 4.91
N PRO A 36 -24.06 11.59 5.01
CA PRO A 36 -24.93 10.50 4.59
C PRO A 36 -24.71 10.17 3.11
N HIS A 37 -24.63 8.88 2.78
CA HIS A 37 -24.34 8.41 1.42
C HIS A 37 -25.28 8.97 0.34
N LYS A 38 -26.54 9.24 0.69
CA LYS A 38 -27.52 9.85 -0.22
C LYS A 38 -27.19 11.30 -0.63
N ASP A 39 -26.37 11.98 0.17
CA ASP A 39 -25.98 13.38 -0.03
C ASP A 39 -24.60 13.48 -0.72
N TRP A 40 -24.01 12.34 -1.08
CA TRP A 40 -22.70 12.31 -1.73
C TRP A 40 -22.78 12.86 -3.16
N ILE A 41 -21.74 13.58 -3.56
CA ILE A 41 -21.59 14.12 -4.92
C ILE A 41 -20.74 13.17 -5.78
N GLU A 42 -20.78 13.37 -7.10
CA GLU A 42 -20.08 12.51 -8.07
C GLU A 42 -18.58 12.39 -7.79
N ASP A 43 -17.93 13.48 -7.38
CA ASP A 43 -16.50 13.47 -7.04
C ASP A 43 -16.20 12.60 -5.81
N GLU A 44 -17.06 12.62 -4.79
CA GLU A 44 -16.93 11.79 -3.57
C GLU A 44 -17.12 10.31 -3.90
N PHE A 45 -18.07 9.99 -4.79
CA PHE A 45 -18.24 8.64 -5.33
C PHE A 45 -17.03 8.19 -6.15
N THR A 46 -16.51 9.07 -6.99
CA THR A 46 -15.35 8.79 -7.84
C THR A 46 -14.11 8.54 -6.98
N ALA A 47 -13.85 9.37 -5.98
CA ALA A 47 -12.74 9.19 -5.04
C ALA A 47 -12.86 7.86 -4.29
N THR A 48 -14.05 7.51 -3.80
CA THR A 48 -14.31 6.24 -3.12
C THR A 48 -14.08 5.05 -4.06
N LYS A 49 -14.55 5.14 -5.30
CA LYS A 49 -14.35 4.11 -6.33
C LYS A 49 -12.87 3.92 -6.65
N MET A 50 -12.10 5.01 -6.79
CA MET A 50 -10.66 4.93 -7.06
C MET A 50 -9.90 4.33 -5.88
N ASN A 51 -10.29 4.64 -4.64
CA ASN A 51 -9.73 3.99 -3.46
C ASN A 51 -9.97 2.47 -3.46
N SER A 52 -11.22 2.04 -3.68
CA SER A 52 -11.55 0.60 -3.74
C SER A 52 -10.85 -0.11 -4.89
N LYS A 53 -10.73 0.55 -6.06
CA LYS A 53 -9.98 0.01 -7.20
C LYS A 53 -8.48 -0.10 -6.89
N GLY A 54 -7.92 0.88 -6.17
CA GLY A 54 -6.55 0.84 -5.67
C GLY A 54 -6.30 -0.31 -4.71
N LEU A 55 -7.16 -0.51 -3.72
CA LEU A 55 -7.09 -1.65 -2.80
C LEU A 55 -7.12 -2.98 -3.56
N ASN A 56 -8.09 -3.16 -4.47
CA ASN A 56 -8.19 -4.39 -5.25
C ASN A 56 -6.95 -4.63 -6.14
N ALA A 57 -6.42 -3.57 -6.77
CA ALA A 57 -5.21 -3.67 -7.57
C ALA A 57 -4.00 -4.09 -6.73
N ILE A 58 -3.86 -3.52 -5.54
CA ILE A 58 -2.81 -3.86 -4.58
C ILE A 58 -2.98 -5.32 -4.11
N PHE A 59 -4.19 -5.72 -3.72
CA PHE A 59 -4.46 -7.10 -3.29
C PHE A 59 -4.22 -8.14 -4.38
N SER A 60 -4.35 -7.75 -5.65
CA SER A 60 -4.14 -8.66 -6.78
C SER A 60 -2.66 -8.92 -7.10
N ILE A 61 -1.74 -8.08 -6.61
CA ILE A 61 -0.30 -8.19 -6.93
C ILE A 61 0.54 -8.78 -5.80
N VAL A 62 0.00 -8.86 -4.59
CA VAL A 62 0.71 -9.41 -3.43
C VAL A 62 0.49 -10.92 -3.32
N ASP A 63 1.46 -11.63 -2.77
CA ASP A 63 1.28 -13.02 -2.37
C ASP A 63 0.50 -13.14 -1.04
N THR A 64 0.18 -14.36 -0.64
CA THR A 64 -0.58 -14.64 0.59
C THR A 64 0.11 -14.12 1.85
N HIS A 65 1.43 -14.13 1.91
CA HIS A 65 2.17 -13.68 3.10
C HIS A 65 2.04 -12.17 3.28
N HIS A 66 2.24 -11.41 2.21
CA HIS A 66 2.10 -9.95 2.22
C HIS A 66 0.64 -9.51 2.35
N PHE A 67 -0.31 -10.30 1.84
CA PHE A 67 -1.74 -10.02 1.94
C PHE A 67 -2.22 -9.89 3.38
N GLU A 68 -1.73 -10.73 4.30
CA GLU A 68 -2.14 -10.70 5.71
C GLU A 68 -1.88 -9.34 6.38
N TYR A 69 -0.81 -8.65 6.00
CA TYR A 69 -0.45 -7.34 6.56
C TYR A 69 -1.36 -6.20 6.08
N ILE A 70 -1.96 -6.35 4.89
CA ILE A 70 -2.75 -5.29 4.25
C ILE A 70 -4.24 -5.60 4.21
N ALA A 71 -4.66 -6.80 4.60
CA ALA A 71 -6.06 -7.24 4.52
C ALA A 71 -7.01 -6.38 5.36
N SER A 72 -6.54 -5.74 6.43
CA SER A 72 -7.34 -4.85 7.27
C SER A 72 -7.33 -3.39 6.81
N CYS A 73 -6.55 -3.04 5.78
CA CYS A 73 -6.45 -1.66 5.31
C CYS A 73 -7.77 -1.18 4.72
N THR A 74 -8.16 0.03 5.09
CA THR A 74 -9.39 0.67 4.58
C THR A 74 -9.11 1.66 3.47
N THR A 75 -7.86 2.11 3.37
CA THR A 75 -7.41 3.01 2.30
C THR A 75 -6.30 2.34 1.49
N SER A 76 -6.35 2.55 0.18
CA SER A 76 -5.32 2.11 -0.75
C SER A 76 -3.95 2.73 -0.45
N LYS A 77 -3.94 3.94 0.13
CA LYS A 77 -2.73 4.62 0.63
C LYS A 77 -2.08 3.89 1.78
N GLU A 78 -2.87 3.46 2.77
CA GLU A 78 -2.40 2.68 3.92
C GLU A 78 -1.79 1.35 3.46
N ALA A 79 -2.52 0.60 2.62
CA ALA A 79 -2.03 -0.65 2.06
C ALA A 79 -0.73 -0.46 1.26
N TRP A 80 -0.66 0.61 0.45
CA TRP A 80 0.53 0.95 -0.31
C TRP A 80 1.72 1.29 0.58
N HIS A 81 1.51 2.07 1.64
CA HIS A 81 2.57 2.45 2.57
C HIS A 81 3.15 1.24 3.32
N ILE A 82 2.30 0.32 3.77
CA ILE A 82 2.75 -0.93 4.40
C ILE A 82 3.60 -1.75 3.43
N LEU A 83 3.17 -1.86 2.17
CA LEU A 83 3.95 -2.59 1.16
C LEU A 83 5.28 -1.92 0.84
N GLU A 84 5.33 -0.59 0.70
CA GLU A 84 6.60 0.12 0.52
C GLU A 84 7.57 -0.21 1.67
N ASN A 85 7.11 -0.18 2.92
CA ASN A 85 7.96 -0.52 4.06
C ASN A 85 8.42 -1.98 4.05
N LEU A 86 7.53 -2.93 3.71
CA LEU A 86 7.89 -4.36 3.65
C LEU A 86 8.96 -4.66 2.60
N TYR A 87 8.88 -4.02 1.43
CA TYR A 87 9.88 -4.21 0.37
C TYR A 87 11.18 -3.45 0.68
N ASP A 88 11.11 -2.24 1.24
CA ASP A 88 12.30 -1.49 1.64
C ASP A 88 13.06 -2.20 2.80
N GLU A 89 12.34 -2.85 3.72
CA GLU A 89 12.93 -3.68 4.78
C GLU A 89 13.53 -4.99 4.24
N CYS A 90 12.90 -5.64 3.26
CA CYS A 90 13.47 -6.82 2.59
C CYS A 90 14.78 -6.50 1.85
N ASP A 91 14.83 -5.37 1.12
CA ASP A 91 16.05 -4.93 0.43
C ASP A 91 17.19 -4.63 1.43
N ALA A 92 16.87 -4.20 2.65
CA ALA A 92 17.86 -3.99 3.72
C ALA A 92 18.33 -5.30 4.38
N VAL A 93 17.46 -6.30 4.51
CA VAL A 93 17.79 -7.61 5.10
C VAL A 93 18.60 -8.48 4.13
N GLU A 94 18.38 -8.38 2.82
CA GLU A 94 19.22 -9.07 1.82
C GLU A 94 20.69 -8.61 1.88
N ILE A 95 20.96 -7.33 2.23
CA ILE A 95 22.33 -6.83 2.44
C ILE A 95 23.01 -7.49 3.66
N GLN A 96 22.25 -8.12 4.56
CA GLN A 96 22.77 -8.78 5.74
C GLN A 96 22.87 -10.31 5.61
N SER A 97 22.31 -10.90 4.56
CA SER A 97 22.39 -12.34 4.28
C SER A 97 23.67 -12.75 3.50
N ASP A 98 24.39 -11.81 2.91
CA ASP A 98 25.62 -12.09 2.13
C ASP A 98 26.89 -12.29 2.99
N CYS A 99 26.79 -12.34 4.32
CA CYS A 99 27.93 -12.61 5.20
C CYS A 99 28.08 -14.07 5.66
N CYS A 100 27.23 -15.00 5.20
CA CYS A 100 27.27 -16.41 5.64
C CYS A 100 27.74 -17.42 4.58
N ASP A 101 28.41 -17.00 3.51
CA ASP A 101 28.98 -17.92 2.49
C ASP A 101 30.48 -17.73 2.24
N ASN A 102 31.25 -17.39 3.29
CA ASN A 102 32.71 -17.53 3.26
C ASN A 102 33.17 -18.49 4.35
N GLN A 103 33.10 -19.79 4.07
CA GLN A 103 33.99 -20.77 4.68
C GLN A 103 35.43 -20.46 4.24
N VAL A 104 36.07 -19.52 4.94
CA VAL A 104 37.54 -19.49 5.04
C VAL A 104 37.89 -20.37 6.23
N GLU A 105 38.19 -21.64 5.95
CA GLU A 105 39.03 -22.42 6.87
C GLU A 105 40.50 -22.13 6.53
N CYS A 106 41.19 -21.58 7.53
CA CYS A 106 42.63 -21.30 7.55
C CYS A 106 43.46 -22.60 7.49
N PRO A 107 44.72 -22.54 7.04
CA PRO A 107 45.54 -23.73 6.81
C PRO A 107 46.01 -24.35 8.13
N ASP A 108 45.86 -25.67 8.27
CA ASP A 108 46.52 -26.42 9.33
C ASP A 108 48.02 -26.52 9.04
N ILE A 109 48.80 -25.90 9.92
CA ILE A 109 50.25 -26.07 10.06
C ILE A 109 50.48 -27.18 11.08
N GLU A 110 50.89 -28.37 10.60
CA GLU A 110 52.07 -29.14 11.04
C GLU A 110 52.29 -30.37 10.14
#